data_AF-F3QHN1-F1
#
_entry.id   AF-F3QHN1-F1
#
_cell.length_a   1.000
_cell.length_b   1.000
_cell.length_c   1.000
_cell.angle_alpha   90.00
_cell.angle_beta   90.00
_cell.angle_gamma   90.00
#
_symmetry.space_group_name_H-M   'P 1'
#
loop_
_entity.id
_entity.type
_entity.pdbx_description
1 polymer ?
#
loop_
_entity_poly.entity_id
_entity_poly.type
_entity_poly.pdbx_seq_one_letter_code
_entity_poly.pdbx_strand_id
1 'polypeptide(L)'
;MSIAKLPKVASQFEEQLKPKPEKKAVDFNSKEVQDFIESAPDGAKRKYKLKGKKVVITLTMNPDDLDRVNEVAADLGMTRAALLNMWIQQQLKKGAVPRENDNIY
;
A
#
# COMPACT_ATOMS: atom_id res chain seq x y z
N MET A 1 -8.67 35.74 -76.67
CA MET A 1 -7.92 34.47 -76.58
C MET A 1 -6.82 34.67 -75.53
N SER A 2 -7.10 34.26 -74.30
CA SER A 2 -6.29 34.58 -73.12
C SER A 2 -5.87 33.28 -72.44
N ILE A 3 -4.60 32.91 -72.51
CA ILE A 3 -4.06 31.73 -71.82
C ILE A 3 -3.51 32.20 -70.47
N ALA A 4 -4.33 32.03 -69.44
CA ALA A 4 -3.96 32.28 -68.05
C ALA A 4 -3.06 31.14 -67.55
N LYS A 5 -1.95 31.54 -66.93
CA LYS A 5 -0.94 30.70 -66.30
C LYS A 5 -1.54 30.04 -65.05
N LEU A 6 -1.55 28.71 -64.98
CA LEU A 6 -1.99 27.94 -63.82
C LEU A 6 -1.02 28.13 -62.63
N PRO A 7 -1.48 28.50 -61.42
CA PRO A 7 -0.65 28.51 -60.23
C PRO A 7 -0.49 27.09 -59.66
N LYS A 8 0.70 26.85 -59.11
CA LYS A 8 1.17 25.58 -58.56
C LYS A 8 0.39 25.23 -57.29
N VAL A 9 -0.60 24.34 -57.40
CA VAL A 9 -1.31 23.73 -56.25
C VAL A 9 -0.38 22.71 -55.61
N ALA A 10 0.53 23.18 -54.76
CA ALA A 10 1.44 22.33 -53.99
C ALA A 10 1.40 22.64 -52.49
N SER A 11 0.37 23.34 -51.99
CA SER A 11 0.39 23.90 -50.63
C SER A 11 -0.90 23.69 -49.86
N GLN A 12 -1.65 22.61 -50.12
CA GLN A 12 -2.89 22.32 -49.38
C GLN A 12 -2.96 20.92 -48.75
N PHE A 13 -1.88 20.15 -48.77
CA PHE A 13 -1.83 18.81 -48.13
C PHE A 13 -0.86 18.69 -46.94
N GLU A 14 -0.22 19.79 -46.51
CA GLU A 14 0.68 19.75 -45.33
C GLU A 14 0.00 20.12 -44.01
N GLU A 15 -1.26 20.55 -44.00
CA GLU A 15 -1.91 21.07 -42.79
C GLU A 15 -2.72 20.03 -41.99
N GLN A 16 -2.32 18.76 -41.98
CA GLN A 16 -2.91 17.75 -41.07
C GLN A 16 -1.90 16.72 -40.57
N LEU A 17 -0.79 17.18 -39.97
CA LEU A 17 -0.02 16.37 -39.04
C LEU A 17 0.11 17.15 -37.73
N LYS A 18 -0.97 17.15 -36.94
CA LYS A 18 -0.87 17.53 -35.52
C LYS A 18 0.15 16.59 -34.87
N PRO A 19 1.23 17.10 -34.25
CA PRO A 19 2.19 16.24 -33.57
C PRO A 19 1.47 15.49 -32.45
N LYS A 20 1.63 14.17 -32.42
CA LYS A 20 1.17 13.34 -31.29
C LYS A 20 1.68 13.97 -30.00
N PRO A 21 0.85 14.15 -28.96
CA PRO A 21 1.32 14.68 -27.69
C PRO A 21 2.45 13.78 -27.20
N GLU A 22 3.63 14.38 -27.04
CA GLU A 22 4.80 13.72 -26.47
C GLU A 22 4.38 13.15 -25.11
N LYS A 23 4.50 11.83 -24.97
CA LYS A 23 4.26 11.16 -23.69
C LYS A 23 5.33 11.67 -22.74
N LYS A 24 4.98 12.65 -21.90
CA LYS A 24 5.84 13.13 -20.82
C LYS A 24 6.28 11.91 -20.03
N ALA A 25 7.59 11.75 -19.89
CA ALA A 25 8.17 10.70 -19.05
C ALA A 25 7.62 10.90 -17.63
N VAL A 26 6.85 9.92 -17.17
CA VAL A 26 6.27 9.95 -15.82
C VAL A 26 7.42 9.76 -14.85
N ASP A 27 7.65 10.74 -13.97
CA ASP A 27 8.65 10.62 -12.92
C ASP A 27 8.07 9.77 -11.79
N PHE A 28 8.48 8.50 -11.74
CA PHE A 28 8.05 7.54 -10.73
C PHE A 28 8.52 7.88 -9.31
N ASN A 29 9.47 8.81 -9.14
CA ASN A 29 9.90 9.27 -7.83
C ASN A 29 9.13 10.50 -7.34
N SER A 30 8.28 11.10 -8.19
CA SER A 30 7.47 12.25 -7.80
C SER A 30 6.46 11.89 -6.70
N LYS A 31 6.20 12.85 -5.81
CA LYS A 31 5.31 12.67 -4.65
C LYS A 31 3.89 12.27 -5.06
N GLU A 32 3.39 12.82 -6.17
CA GLU A 32 2.06 12.51 -6.71
C GLU A 32 1.96 11.07 -7.21
N VAL A 33 3.03 10.52 -7.79
CA VAL A 33 3.07 9.12 -8.23
C VAL A 33 3.19 8.18 -7.04
N GLN A 34 3.94 8.56 -6.00
CA GLN A 34 3.99 7.79 -4.75
C GLN A 34 2.63 7.80 -4.05
N ASP A 35 1.96 8.94 -3.96
CA ASP A 35 0.62 9.05 -3.36
C ASP A 35 -0.42 8.24 -4.17
N PHE A 36 -0.31 8.20 -5.49
CA PHE A 36 -1.14 7.33 -6.34
C PHE A 36 -0.85 5.84 -6.11
N ILE A 37 0.42 5.45 -6.02
CA ILE A 37 0.82 4.06 -5.71
C ILE A 37 0.35 3.67 -4.29
N GLU A 38 0.49 4.55 -3.31
CA GLU A 38 0.10 4.32 -1.91
C GLU A 38 -1.42 4.39 -1.70
N SER A 39 -2.17 5.03 -2.61
CA SER A 39 -3.64 5.03 -2.64
C SER A 39 -4.24 3.66 -3.03
N ALA A 40 -3.44 2.80 -3.66
CA ALA A 40 -3.88 1.44 -3.95
C ALA A 40 -4.02 0.64 -2.64
N PRO A 41 -5.05 -0.21 -2.51
CA PRO A 41 -5.27 -1.02 -1.30
C PRO A 41 -4.09 -1.96 -0.99
N ASP A 42 -3.26 -2.27 -2.00
CA ASP A 42 -2.03 -3.07 -1.88
C ASP A 42 -0.76 -2.22 -1.73
N GLY A 43 -0.83 -0.91 -2.01
CA GLY A 43 0.29 0.02 -1.99
C GLY A 43 0.59 0.62 -0.62
N ALA A 44 -0.31 0.45 0.36
CA ALA A 44 -0.04 0.77 1.75
C ALA A 44 1.13 -0.10 2.24
N LYS A 45 2.35 0.45 2.22
CA LYS A 45 3.56 -0.19 2.76
C LYS A 45 3.31 -0.55 4.22
N ARG A 46 2.88 -1.79 4.45
CA ARG A 46 2.60 -2.26 5.80
C ARG A 46 3.92 -2.27 6.55
N LYS A 47 4.05 -1.42 7.57
CA LYS A 47 5.28 -1.16 8.35
C LYS A 47 5.68 -2.35 9.26
N TYR A 48 5.34 -3.58 8.88
CA TYR A 48 5.66 -4.75 9.67
C TYR A 48 6.69 -5.62 8.97
N LYS A 49 7.59 -6.22 9.76
CA LYS A 49 8.55 -7.19 9.26
C LYS A 49 7.92 -8.57 9.33
N LEU A 50 7.96 -9.30 8.23
CA LEU A 50 7.54 -10.70 8.19
C LEU A 50 8.71 -11.62 8.53
N LYS A 51 8.45 -12.64 9.34
CA LYS A 51 9.32 -13.81 9.52
C LYS A 51 8.52 -15.03 9.10
N GLY A 52 8.73 -15.47 7.85
CA GLY A 52 7.86 -16.45 7.20
C GLY A 52 6.44 -15.91 7.04
N LYS A 53 5.43 -16.65 7.52
CA LYS A 53 4.00 -16.25 7.46
C LYS A 53 3.55 -15.37 8.64
N LYS A 54 4.43 -15.09 9.62
CA LYS A 54 4.08 -14.36 10.84
C LYS A 54 4.70 -12.96 10.83
N VAL A 55 4.00 -12.01 11.44
CA VAL A 55 4.49 -10.65 11.68
C VAL A 55 5.35 -10.63 12.94
N VAL A 56 6.51 -9.97 12.87
CA VAL A 56 7.36 -9.64 14.03
C VAL A 56 7.02 -8.23 14.48
N ILE A 57 6.78 -8.07 15.78
CA ILE A 57 6.51 -6.79 16.42
C ILE A 57 7.58 -6.47 17.46
N THR A 58 7.84 -5.19 17.67
CA THR A 58 8.60 -4.68 18.82
C THR A 58 7.61 -4.12 19.82
N LEU A 59 7.73 -4.52 21.09
CA LEU A 59 6.89 -4.05 22.19
C LEU A 59 7.77 -3.43 23.28
N THR A 60 7.43 -2.21 23.68
CA THR A 60 8.01 -1.56 24.86
C THR A 60 7.10 -1.85 26.06
N MET A 61 7.66 -2.35 27.16
CA MET A 61 6.92 -2.67 28.37
C MET A 61 7.77 -2.44 29.62
N ASN A 62 7.13 -2.35 30.79
CA ASN A 62 7.82 -2.24 32.06
C ASN A 62 8.63 -3.54 32.34
N PRO A 63 9.89 -3.47 32.81
CA PRO A 63 10.65 -4.65 33.21
C PRO A 63 9.89 -5.58 34.16
N ASP A 64 9.19 -5.05 35.16
CA ASP A 64 8.46 -5.88 36.13
C ASP A 64 7.34 -6.72 35.48
N ASP A 65 6.68 -6.15 34.46
CA ASP A 65 5.63 -6.86 33.72
C ASP A 65 6.23 -7.94 32.81
N LEU A 66 7.42 -7.70 32.26
CA LEU A 66 8.14 -8.69 31.46
C LEU A 66 8.52 -9.92 32.29
N ASP A 67 8.96 -9.71 33.54
CA ASP A 67 9.32 -10.80 34.45
C ASP A 67 8.11 -11.64 34.84
N ARG A 68 6.98 -11.00 35.18
CA ARG A 68 5.72 -11.70 35.43
C ARG A 68 5.25 -12.52 34.24
N VAL A 69 5.39 -11.99 33.01
CA VAL A 69 5.05 -12.74 31.79
C VAL A 69 5.97 -13.95 31.61
N ASN A 70 7.25 -13.86 31.96
CA ASN A 70 8.18 -14.98 31.90
C ASN A 70 7.83 -16.07 32.91
N GLU A 71 7.51 -15.71 34.15
CA GLU A 71 7.09 -16.65 35.20
C GLU A 71 5.84 -17.41 34.78
N VAL A 72 4.79 -16.70 34.35
CA VAL A 72 3.54 -17.32 33.90
C VAL A 72 3.77 -18.22 32.68
N ALA A 73 4.66 -17.82 31.76
CA ALA A 73 5.00 -18.64 30.61
C ALA A 73 5.74 -19.93 31.03
N ALA A 74 6.64 -19.84 32.01
CA ALA A 74 7.37 -20.98 32.55
C ALA A 74 6.44 -21.97 33.27
N ASP A 75 5.53 -21.47 34.11
CA ASP A 75 4.56 -22.29 34.84
C ASP A 75 3.63 -23.07 33.90
N LEU A 76 3.26 -22.46 32.76
CA LEU A 76 2.42 -23.08 31.74
C LEU A 76 3.22 -23.94 30.73
N GLY A 77 4.55 -23.98 30.83
CA GLY A 77 5.41 -24.66 29.85
C GLY A 77 5.31 -24.08 28.43
N MET A 78 4.93 -22.81 28.30
CA MET A 78 4.72 -22.13 27.02
C MET A 78 5.85 -21.15 26.70
N THR A 79 6.02 -20.87 25.41
CA THR A 79 6.87 -19.74 25.02
C THR A 79 6.15 -18.42 25.30
N ARG A 80 6.88 -17.35 25.62
CA ARG A 80 6.32 -15.98 25.76
C ARG A 80 5.39 -15.59 24.62
N ALA A 81 5.80 -15.89 23.37
CA ALA A 81 5.01 -15.59 22.19
C ALA A 81 3.71 -16.42 22.13
N ALA A 82 3.74 -17.68 22.57
CA ALA A 82 2.54 -18.51 22.64
C ALA A 82 1.56 -17.98 23.70
N LEU A 83 2.06 -17.59 24.88
CA LEU A 83 1.27 -16.99 25.95
C LEU A 83 0.55 -15.72 25.49
N LEU A 84 1.29 -14.79 24.88
CA LEU A 84 0.74 -13.54 24.36
C LEU A 84 -0.33 -13.79 23.28
N ASN A 85 -0.04 -14.69 22.32
CA ASN A 85 -1.01 -15.04 21.29
C ASN A 85 -2.29 -15.68 21.87
N MET A 86 -2.14 -16.55 22.88
CA MET A 86 -3.28 -17.16 23.57
C MET A 86 -4.15 -16.09 24.24
N TRP A 87 -3.56 -15.16 24.98
CA TRP A 87 -4.31 -14.08 25.63
C TRP A 87 -4.98 -13.15 24.62
N ILE A 88 -4.29 -12.78 23.53
CA ILE A 88 -4.91 -11.99 22.45
C ILE A 88 -6.15 -12.71 21.91
N GLN A 89 -6.06 -14.01 21.62
CA GLN A 89 -7.20 -14.78 21.15
C GLN A 89 -8.33 -14.90 22.18
N GLN A 90 -8.00 -15.08 23.46
CA GLN A 90 -9.00 -15.10 24.54
C GLN A 90 -9.71 -13.75 24.64
N GLN A 91 -9.00 -12.64 24.53
CA GLN A 91 -9.59 -11.30 24.55
C GLN A 91 -10.44 -11.03 23.30
N LEU A 92 -10.02 -11.47 22.12
CA LEU A 92 -10.84 -11.35 20.91
C LEU A 92 -12.13 -12.17 20.99
N LYS A 93 -12.09 -13.36 21.63
CA LYS A 93 -13.28 -14.19 21.86
C LYS A 93 -14.22 -13.58 22.89
N LYS A 94 -13.69 -13.02 23.98
CA LYS A 94 -14.46 -12.36 25.05
C LYS A 94 -15.02 -11.01 24.62
N GLY A 95 -14.24 -10.27 23.84
CA GLY A 95 -14.54 -8.97 23.28
C GLY A 95 -15.18 -9.06 21.90
N ALA A 96 -16.09 -10.01 21.67
CA ALA A 96 -17.04 -9.97 20.56
C ALA A 96 -18.04 -8.80 20.76
N VAL A 97 -17.49 -7.60 20.94
CA VAL A 97 -18.17 -6.34 20.70
C VAL A 97 -18.10 -6.19 19.18
N PRO A 98 -19.24 -6.11 18.48
CA PRO A 98 -19.27 -5.88 17.05
C PRO A 98 -18.39 -4.67 16.74
N ARG A 99 -17.39 -4.84 15.87
CA ARG A 99 -16.69 -3.67 15.33
C ARG A 99 -17.66 -3.06 14.34
N GLU A 100 -18.04 -1.80 14.54
CA GLU A 100 -19.01 -1.07 13.69
C GLU A 100 -18.64 -1.03 12.18
N ASN A 101 -17.46 -1.53 11.80
CA ASN A 101 -16.93 -1.46 10.44
C ASN A 101 -16.93 -2.79 9.67
N ASP A 102 -17.63 -3.83 10.13
CA ASP A 102 -17.70 -5.11 9.41
C ASP A 102 -18.67 -5.09 8.20
N ASN A 103 -19.26 -3.94 7.85
CA ASN A 103 -20.13 -3.73 6.68
C ASN A 103 -19.55 -2.69 5.70
N ILE A 104 -18.40 -2.97 5.10
CA ILE A 104 -17.97 -2.26 3.88
C ILE A 104 -17.48 -3.28 2.86
N TYR A 105 -18.42 -3.84 2.11
CA TYR A 105 -18.23 -4.38 0.76
C TYR A 105 -19.39 -3.92 -0.12
#